data_AF-A0A9J7HRS1-F1
#
_entry.id   AF-A0A9J7HRS1-F1
#
_cell.length_a   1.000
_cell.length_b   1.000
_cell.length_c   1.000
_cell.angle_alpha   90.00
_cell.angle_beta   90.00
_cell.angle_gamma   90.00
#
_symmetry.space_group_name_H-M   'P 1'
#
loop_
_entity.id
_entity.type
_entity.pdbx_description
1 polymer ?
#
loop_
_entity_poly.entity_id
_entity_poly.type
_entity_poly.pdbx_seq_one_letter_code
_entity_poly.pdbx_strand_id
1 'polypeptide(L)'
;MKLCSVLLLVVLVAVPAWSQFPPDNWEFPDRRIENNEDLQALQCRHTCKDVKALKRRMREMESRVLALEDAAQAPPTGLLKMLQLEGRIRELEQLLLKSNKPSTVQEIVKPRKDQGTDTHVFASCAELKDNGYTKSGTYTIDPDDLDYGVEPFQVFCDMTSDNDTGITLVGHNSEERMLVNGFETAGSYSKDISYYGASMEQIAALIKASKSCRQFLKYECFSSGIHGRILDLDVTYASWESRQGEKMDYWAGASPGSGKCACGETGTCAKANPRCNCDVNDKRWRADEGYLTDKATLPVSRLNFGDTGHEWEQGYYTLGKLECTGY
;
A
#
# COMPACT_ATOMS: atom_id res chain seq x y z
N MET A 1 -31.69 -7.16 -2.24
CA MET A 1 -31.93 -6.12 -1.21
C MET A 1 -31.43 -4.80 -1.80
N LYS A 2 -32.31 -3.91 -2.30
CA LYS A 2 -32.57 -2.53 -1.78
C LYS A 2 -31.27 -1.79 -1.40
N LEU A 3 -30.86 -0.63 -1.91
CA LEU A 3 -31.47 0.59 -2.49
C LEU A 3 -30.47 1.17 -3.53
N CYS A 4 -30.82 1.96 -4.56
CA CYS A 4 -31.42 3.28 -4.46
C CYS A 4 -32.06 3.70 -5.80
N SER A 5 -33.38 3.86 -5.79
CA SER A 5 -34.17 4.56 -6.82
C SER A 5 -34.56 5.92 -6.27
N VAL A 6 -33.99 7.02 -6.78
CA VAL A 6 -34.58 8.37 -6.77
C VAL A 6 -33.94 9.15 -7.92
N LEU A 7 -34.73 9.97 -8.63
CA LEU A 7 -34.39 10.88 -9.74
C LEU A 7 -34.57 10.38 -11.19
N LEU A 8 -35.58 9.52 -11.41
CA LEU A 8 -36.32 9.53 -12.67
C LEU A 8 -37.80 9.73 -12.35
N LEU A 9 -38.32 10.94 -12.56
CA LEU A 9 -39.75 11.36 -12.63
C LEU A 9 -39.99 12.67 -11.87
N VAL A 10 -39.63 13.80 -12.46
CA VAL A 10 -40.53 14.97 -12.53
C VAL A 10 -40.19 15.69 -13.83
N VAL A 11 -41.08 15.61 -14.83
CA VAL A 11 -41.55 16.67 -15.75
C VAL A 11 -42.19 15.95 -16.93
N LEU A 12 -43.38 15.36 -16.72
CA LEU A 12 -44.28 14.93 -17.78
C LEU A 12 -45.71 15.00 -17.26
N VAL A 13 -46.25 16.19 -17.02
CA VAL A 13 -47.71 16.46 -17.15
C VAL A 13 -47.94 17.94 -17.50
N ALA A 14 -48.66 18.13 -18.60
CA ALA A 14 -49.47 19.29 -19.02
C ALA A 14 -48.80 20.61 -19.48
N VAL A 15 -48.60 20.74 -20.79
CA VAL A 15 -49.01 21.95 -21.53
C VAL A 15 -49.70 21.50 -22.83
N PRO A 16 -50.96 21.90 -23.09
CA PRO A 16 -51.67 21.57 -24.33
C PRO A 16 -51.32 22.56 -25.46
N ALA A 17 -51.26 22.02 -26.68
CA ALA A 17 -51.21 22.70 -27.98
C ALA A 17 -50.00 23.62 -28.22
N TRP A 18 -49.83 24.08 -29.47
CA TRP A 18 -48.62 24.71 -30.06
C TRP A 18 -47.58 23.71 -30.59
N SER A 19 -48.06 22.76 -31.40
CA SER A 19 -47.26 22.12 -32.43
C SER A 19 -46.97 23.13 -33.55
N GLN A 20 -45.82 23.82 -33.49
CA GLN A 20 -45.05 24.35 -34.62
C GLN A 20 -43.86 25.17 -34.09
N PHE A 21 -42.70 24.52 -33.90
CA PHE A 21 -41.44 25.24 -33.81
C PHE A 21 -41.08 25.79 -35.20
N PRO A 22 -40.66 27.06 -35.34
CA PRO A 22 -40.17 27.58 -36.60
C PRO A 22 -38.84 26.87 -36.98
N PRO A 23 -38.58 26.67 -38.28
CA PRO A 23 -37.36 26.01 -38.76
C PRO A 23 -36.09 26.78 -38.32
N ASP A 24 -34.97 26.06 -38.23
CA ASP A 24 -33.69 26.53 -37.66
C ASP A 24 -33.11 27.83 -38.27
N ASN A 25 -33.64 28.26 -39.42
CA ASN A 25 -33.20 29.44 -40.19
C ASN A 25 -34.19 30.62 -40.14
N TRP A 26 -35.09 30.68 -39.16
CA TRP A 26 -36.03 31.80 -39.03
C TRP A 26 -35.33 33.07 -38.50
N GLU A 27 -35.15 34.07 -39.37
CA GLU A 27 -34.66 35.41 -39.01
C GLU A 27 -35.83 36.35 -38.70
N PHE A 28 -35.80 36.99 -37.53
CA PHE A 28 -36.79 38.02 -37.16
C PHE A 28 -36.41 39.37 -37.79
N PRO A 29 -37.35 40.09 -38.43
CA PRO A 29 -37.07 41.41 -38.98
C PRO A 29 -36.77 42.42 -37.85
N ASP A 30 -35.76 43.25 -38.07
CA ASP A 30 -35.35 44.32 -37.14
C ASP A 30 -36.44 45.42 -37.12
N ARG A 31 -37.31 45.38 -36.11
CA ARG A 31 -38.29 46.44 -35.84
C ARG A 31 -38.02 47.09 -34.49
N ARG A 32 -38.28 48.40 -34.44
CA ARG A 32 -38.13 49.26 -33.26
C ARG A 32 -39.20 48.86 -32.22
N ILE A 33 -38.81 48.71 -30.96
CA ILE A 33 -39.67 48.27 -29.85
C ILE A 33 -40.71 49.36 -29.58
N GLU A 34 -41.98 49.07 -29.84
CA GLU A 34 -43.06 50.06 -29.64
C GLU A 34 -44.15 49.57 -28.66
N ASN A 35 -44.18 48.28 -28.29
CA ASN A 35 -45.25 47.69 -27.48
C ASN A 35 -44.80 46.49 -26.61
N ASN A 36 -45.62 46.10 -25.62
CA ASN A 36 -45.30 45.07 -24.63
C ASN A 36 -45.11 43.65 -25.23
N GLU A 37 -45.70 43.39 -26.40
CA GLU A 37 -45.51 42.14 -27.17
C GLU A 37 -44.08 42.03 -27.75
N ASP A 38 -43.45 43.16 -28.11
CA ASP A 38 -42.05 43.19 -28.59
C ASP A 38 -41.05 42.86 -27.49
N LEU A 39 -41.38 43.21 -26.23
CA LEU A 39 -40.56 42.90 -25.05
C LEU A 39 -40.55 41.38 -24.78
N GLN A 40 -41.72 40.72 -24.90
CA GLN A 40 -41.83 39.27 -24.81
C GLN A 40 -41.06 38.56 -25.94
N ALA A 41 -41.08 39.09 -27.16
CA ALA A 41 -40.31 38.55 -28.28
C ALA A 41 -38.78 38.70 -28.11
N LEU A 42 -38.32 39.79 -27.48
CA LEU A 42 -36.89 39.98 -27.14
C LEU A 42 -36.45 39.02 -26.01
N GLN A 43 -37.29 38.83 -25.00
CA GLN A 43 -37.02 37.91 -23.89
C GLN A 43 -36.95 36.46 -24.37
N CYS A 44 -37.79 36.09 -25.35
CA CYS A 44 -37.74 34.80 -26.05
C CYS A 44 -36.47 34.62 -26.91
N ARG A 45 -35.94 35.70 -27.50
CA ARG A 45 -34.65 35.68 -28.22
C ARG A 45 -33.46 35.45 -27.30
N HIS A 46 -33.45 36.04 -26.11
CA HIS A 46 -32.40 35.80 -25.11
C HIS A 46 -32.41 34.35 -24.62
N THR A 47 -33.57 33.84 -24.21
CA THR A 47 -33.69 32.44 -23.73
C THR A 47 -33.35 31.42 -24.83
N CYS A 48 -33.66 31.69 -26.10
CA CYS A 48 -33.26 30.81 -27.21
C CYS A 48 -31.74 30.84 -27.48
N LYS A 49 -31.09 32.01 -27.34
CA LYS A 49 -29.61 32.11 -27.40
C LYS A 49 -28.95 31.34 -26.27
N ASP A 50 -29.49 31.43 -25.06
CA ASP A 50 -28.98 30.73 -23.89
C ASP A 50 -29.12 29.21 -24.02
N VAL A 51 -30.25 28.73 -24.54
CA VAL A 51 -30.47 27.30 -24.83
C VAL A 51 -29.51 26.78 -25.91
N LYS A 52 -29.25 27.58 -26.97
CA LYS A 52 -28.25 27.21 -28.00
C LYS A 52 -26.83 27.17 -27.41
N ALA A 53 -26.48 28.08 -26.51
CA ALA A 53 -25.20 28.08 -25.82
C ALA A 53 -25.04 26.86 -24.89
N LEU A 54 -26.07 26.51 -24.12
CA LEU A 54 -26.11 25.32 -23.27
C LEU A 54 -25.97 24.02 -24.09
N LYS A 55 -26.69 23.89 -25.21
CA LYS A 55 -26.55 22.74 -26.12
C LYS A 55 -25.16 22.64 -26.75
N ARG A 56 -24.45 23.75 -26.95
CA ARG A 56 -23.06 23.73 -27.42
C ARG A 56 -22.12 23.21 -26.33
N ARG A 57 -22.28 23.69 -25.09
CA ARG A 57 -21.49 23.25 -23.93
C ARG A 57 -21.72 21.78 -23.58
N MET A 58 -22.95 21.28 -23.69
CA MET A 58 -23.24 19.85 -23.49
C MET A 58 -22.50 18.98 -24.51
N ARG A 59 -22.53 19.33 -25.80
CA ARG A 59 -21.81 18.59 -26.84
C ARG A 59 -20.29 18.62 -26.65
N GLU A 60 -19.77 19.75 -26.17
CA GLU A 60 -18.35 19.87 -25.83
C GLU A 60 -17.97 19.00 -24.62
N MET A 61 -18.86 18.88 -23.63
CA MET A 61 -18.68 18.00 -22.48
C MET A 61 -18.76 16.52 -22.86
N GLU A 62 -19.72 16.14 -23.71
CA GLU A 62 -19.84 14.79 -24.26
C GLU A 62 -18.58 14.39 -25.04
N SER A 63 -18.04 15.29 -25.86
CA SER A 63 -16.77 15.05 -26.57
C SER A 63 -15.59 14.88 -25.62
N ARG A 64 -15.57 15.59 -24.49
CA ARG A 64 -14.51 15.47 -23.47
C ARG A 64 -14.62 14.17 -22.68
N VAL A 65 -15.84 13.70 -22.39
CA VAL A 65 -16.08 12.42 -21.73
C VAL A 65 -15.61 11.27 -22.63
N LEU A 66 -15.96 11.28 -23.92
CA LEU A 66 -15.49 10.28 -24.89
C LEU A 66 -13.95 10.26 -24.98
N ALA A 67 -13.30 11.43 -25.01
CA ALA A 67 -11.84 11.50 -25.03
C ALA A 67 -11.18 10.96 -23.74
N LEU A 68 -11.85 11.08 -22.59
CA LEU A 68 -11.37 10.51 -21.32
C LEU A 68 -11.59 8.99 -21.27
N GLU A 69 -12.70 8.49 -21.82
CA GLU A 69 -12.96 7.05 -21.97
C GLU A 69 -11.94 6.38 -22.89
N ASP A 70 -11.61 7.00 -24.04
CA ASP A 70 -10.56 6.51 -24.94
C ASP A 70 -9.18 6.51 -24.28
N ALA A 71 -8.88 7.53 -23.47
CA ALA A 71 -7.63 7.61 -22.70
C ALA A 71 -7.54 6.56 -21.58
N ALA A 72 -8.68 6.18 -20.99
CA ALA A 72 -8.76 5.12 -19.98
C ALA A 72 -8.61 3.72 -20.58
N GLN A 73 -8.99 3.54 -21.86
CA GLN A 73 -8.87 2.27 -22.58
C GLN A 73 -7.48 2.07 -23.23
N ALA A 74 -6.66 3.12 -23.33
CA ALA A 74 -5.28 3.01 -23.79
C ALA A 74 -4.44 2.19 -22.79
N PRO A 75 -3.66 1.18 -23.23
CA PRO A 75 -2.87 0.37 -22.33
C PRO A 75 -1.89 1.28 -21.57
N PRO A 76 -1.81 1.16 -20.23
CA PRO A 76 -0.91 2.00 -19.44
C PRO A 76 0.51 1.82 -19.96
N THR A 77 1.26 2.90 -20.10
CA THR A 77 2.66 2.91 -20.56
C THR A 77 3.57 1.96 -19.75
N GLY A 78 3.15 1.57 -18.55
CA GLY A 78 3.75 0.51 -17.74
C GLY A 78 3.60 -0.90 -18.33
N LEU A 79 2.47 -1.23 -18.95
CA LEU A 79 2.21 -2.56 -19.52
C LEU A 79 3.13 -2.83 -20.72
N LEU A 80 3.36 -1.81 -21.57
CA LEU A 80 4.31 -1.92 -22.69
C LEU A 80 5.75 -2.11 -22.18
N LYS A 81 6.13 -1.40 -21.11
CA LYS A 81 7.43 -1.58 -20.45
C LYS A 81 7.57 -2.96 -19.80
N MET A 82 6.51 -3.50 -19.18
CA MET A 82 6.52 -4.85 -18.61
C MET A 82 6.67 -5.92 -19.67
N LEU A 83 5.92 -5.85 -20.78
CA LEU A 83 6.07 -6.79 -21.90
C LEU A 83 7.48 -6.74 -22.51
N GLN A 84 8.08 -5.55 -22.55
CA GLN A 84 9.45 -5.38 -23.04
C GLN A 84 10.50 -5.89 -22.02
N LEU A 85 10.21 -5.84 -20.72
CA LEU A 85 11.02 -6.49 -19.68
C LEU A 85 10.89 -8.02 -19.73
N GLU A 86 9.69 -8.55 -19.91
CA GLU A 86 9.45 -10.00 -20.04
C GLU A 86 10.19 -10.59 -21.24
N GLY A 87 10.25 -9.87 -22.35
CA GLY A 87 11.06 -10.27 -23.51
C GLY A 87 12.56 -10.36 -23.18
N ARG A 88 13.09 -9.40 -22.41
CA ARG A 88 14.50 -9.39 -21.98
C ARG A 88 14.82 -10.48 -20.96
N ILE A 89 13.86 -10.82 -20.09
CA ILE A 89 13.99 -11.93 -19.13
C ILE A 89 14.13 -13.26 -19.87
N ARG A 90 13.30 -13.51 -20.90
CA ARG A 90 13.39 -14.73 -21.71
C ARG A 90 14.72 -14.85 -22.46
N GLU A 91 15.28 -13.75 -22.96
CA GLU A 91 16.62 -13.75 -23.58
C GLU A 91 17.71 -14.12 -22.57
N LEU A 92 17.65 -13.57 -21.34
CA LEU A 92 18.59 -13.88 -20.26
C LEU A 92 18.48 -15.35 -19.81
N GLU A 93 17.27 -15.91 -19.69
CA GLU A 93 17.06 -17.32 -19.39
C GLU A 93 17.69 -18.24 -20.44
N GLN A 94 17.56 -17.91 -21.73
CA GLN A 94 18.19 -18.66 -22.80
C GLN A 94 19.73 -18.58 -22.78
N LEU A 95 20.30 -17.46 -22.33
CA LEU A 95 21.75 -17.31 -22.16
C LEU A 95 22.28 -18.12 -20.97
N LEU A 96 21.54 -18.14 -19.85
CA LEU A 96 21.85 -18.98 -18.69
C LEU A 96 21.89 -20.47 -19.05
N LEU A 97 20.90 -20.94 -19.81
CA LEU A 97 20.84 -22.32 -20.31
C LEU A 97 22.00 -22.68 -21.26
N LYS A 98 22.52 -21.72 -22.04
CA LYS A 98 23.67 -21.92 -22.93
C LYS A 98 25.01 -21.91 -22.19
N SER A 99 25.09 -21.25 -21.03
CA SER A 99 26.30 -21.19 -20.20
C SER A 99 26.54 -22.47 -19.39
N ASN A 100 25.50 -23.23 -19.08
CA ASN A 100 25.58 -24.52 -18.37
C ASN A 100 25.71 -25.72 -19.33
N LYS A 101 26.77 -25.71 -20.15
CA LYS A 101 27.20 -26.93 -20.86
C LYS A 101 28.09 -27.73 -19.91
N PRO A 102 27.71 -28.94 -19.45
CA PRO A 102 28.58 -29.72 -18.59
C PRO A 102 29.75 -30.23 -19.42
N SER A 103 30.92 -29.64 -19.23
CA SER A 103 32.18 -30.21 -19.69
C SER A 103 32.54 -31.39 -18.79
N THR A 104 32.75 -32.53 -19.44
CA THR A 104 33.26 -33.79 -18.87
C THR A 104 34.54 -33.55 -18.08
N VAL A 105 34.50 -33.73 -16.75
CA VAL A 105 35.67 -34.02 -15.93
C VAL A 105 35.32 -35.18 -15.01
N GLN A 106 35.79 -36.37 -15.39
CA GLN A 106 35.95 -37.51 -14.48
C GLN A 106 37.22 -37.27 -13.65
N GLU A 107 37.16 -37.65 -12.36
CA GLU A 107 38.24 -37.65 -11.35
C GLU A 107 38.73 -36.23 -10.95
N ILE A 108 38.63 -35.75 -9.70
CA ILE A 108 39.20 -36.30 -8.46
C ILE A 108 38.38 -35.75 -7.27
N VAL A 109 37.47 -36.53 -6.70
CA VAL A 109 37.10 -36.40 -5.27
C VAL A 109 36.92 -37.81 -4.75
N LYS A 110 37.83 -38.25 -3.87
CA LYS A 110 37.70 -39.55 -3.19
C LYS A 110 36.43 -39.53 -2.33
N PRO A 111 35.55 -40.55 -2.42
CA PRO A 111 34.41 -40.65 -1.52
C PRO A 111 34.92 -40.92 -0.11
N ARG A 112 34.62 -40.03 0.83
CA ARG A 112 34.71 -40.35 2.26
C ARG A 112 33.48 -41.18 2.57
N LYS A 113 33.70 -42.46 2.87
CA LYS A 113 32.66 -43.37 3.33
C LYS A 113 32.41 -43.17 4.82
N ASP A 114 31.11 -43.12 5.12
CA ASP A 114 30.41 -43.59 6.31
C ASP A 114 30.45 -42.70 7.57
N GLN A 115 29.32 -42.04 7.84
CA GLN A 115 28.36 -42.38 8.91
C GLN A 115 27.04 -41.63 8.65
N GLY A 116 25.89 -42.24 9.01
CA GLY A 116 24.54 -41.88 8.55
C GLY A 116 24.21 -40.39 8.53
N THR A 117 23.62 -39.91 7.43
CA THR A 117 23.24 -38.52 7.24
C THR A 117 21.95 -38.21 8.00
N ASP A 118 22.07 -38.08 9.31
CA ASP A 118 21.21 -37.19 10.09
C ASP A 118 21.82 -35.79 9.94
N THR A 119 21.39 -35.05 8.91
CA THR A 119 21.80 -33.66 8.73
C THR A 119 21.06 -32.82 9.74
N HIS A 120 21.58 -32.74 10.97
CA HIS A 120 21.01 -31.92 12.03
C HIS A 120 20.85 -30.47 11.54
N VAL A 121 19.59 -30.05 11.34
CA VAL A 121 19.23 -28.67 11.05
C VAL A 121 18.92 -27.98 12.37
N PHE A 122 19.53 -26.83 12.61
CA PHE A 122 19.35 -26.07 13.84
C PHE A 122 18.10 -25.21 13.79
N ALA A 123 17.46 -24.96 14.93
CA ALA A 123 16.20 -24.25 15.04
C ALA A 123 16.31 -22.75 14.77
N SER A 124 17.48 -22.16 14.98
CA SER A 124 17.68 -20.72 14.85
C SER A 124 19.13 -20.32 14.58
N CYS A 125 19.33 -19.05 14.20
CA CYS A 125 20.67 -18.46 14.13
C CYS A 125 21.37 -18.42 15.50
N ALA A 126 20.61 -18.30 16.59
CA ALA A 126 21.16 -18.34 17.93
C ALA A 126 21.73 -19.72 18.26
N GLU A 127 21.02 -20.79 17.92
CA GLU A 127 21.51 -22.16 18.12
C GLU A 127 22.70 -22.48 17.21
N LEU A 128 22.66 -22.03 15.95
CA LEU A 128 23.82 -22.10 15.06
C LEU A 128 25.06 -21.47 15.72
N LYS A 129 24.92 -20.29 16.32
CA LYS A 129 26.04 -19.62 16.98
C LYS A 129 26.57 -20.39 18.18
N ASP A 130 25.68 -20.92 19.02
CA ASP A 130 26.05 -21.76 20.16
C ASP A 130 26.79 -23.04 19.74
N ASN A 131 26.55 -23.51 18.50
CA ASN A 131 27.24 -24.62 17.87
C ASN A 131 28.48 -24.21 17.04
N GLY A 132 28.99 -22.98 17.24
CA GLY A 132 30.27 -22.52 16.68
C GLY A 132 30.18 -21.87 15.30
N TYR A 133 28.98 -21.65 14.76
CA TYR A 133 28.80 -20.90 13.51
C TYR A 133 28.90 -19.40 13.78
N THR A 134 30.04 -18.80 13.44
CA THR A 134 30.38 -17.41 13.80
C THR A 134 30.36 -16.42 12.64
N LYS A 135 30.07 -16.87 11.42
CA LYS A 135 30.06 -16.01 10.23
C LYS A 135 28.63 -15.63 9.87
N SER A 136 28.39 -14.35 9.63
CA SER A 136 27.10 -13.89 9.11
C SER A 136 26.89 -14.40 7.68
N GLY A 137 25.66 -14.77 7.34
CA GLY A 137 25.34 -15.34 6.03
C GLY A 137 23.95 -15.97 5.99
N THR A 138 23.61 -16.59 4.86
CA THR A 138 22.35 -17.33 4.71
C THR A 138 22.50 -18.75 5.23
N TYR A 139 21.59 -19.16 6.11
CA TYR A 139 21.54 -20.50 6.69
C TYR A 139 20.14 -21.09 6.52
N THR A 140 20.05 -22.41 6.42
CA THR A 140 18.79 -23.13 6.56
C THR A 140 18.57 -23.42 8.04
N ILE A 141 17.40 -23.05 8.56
CA ILE A 141 16.97 -23.33 9.92
C ILE A 141 15.64 -24.07 9.90
N ASP A 142 15.33 -24.73 11.02
CA ASP A 142 14.07 -25.44 11.20
C ASP A 142 13.54 -25.29 12.64
N PRO A 143 12.71 -24.27 12.92
CA PRO A 143 12.34 -23.88 14.29
C PRO A 143 11.47 -24.87 15.08
N ASP A 144 10.87 -25.86 14.43
CA ASP A 144 9.94 -26.83 15.03
C ASP A 144 10.33 -28.30 14.83
N ASP A 145 11.61 -28.54 14.51
CA ASP A 145 12.25 -29.85 14.25
C ASP A 145 11.82 -30.53 12.93
N LEU A 146 12.77 -31.20 12.28
CA LEU A 146 12.66 -31.78 10.92
C LEU A 146 11.49 -32.74 10.67
N ASP A 147 10.94 -33.35 11.71
CA ASP A 147 9.85 -34.31 11.62
C ASP A 147 8.48 -33.71 11.99
N TYR A 148 8.41 -32.42 12.33
CA TYR A 148 7.20 -31.78 12.84
C TYR A 148 6.97 -30.37 12.28
N GLY A 149 5.73 -30.12 11.85
CA GLY A 149 5.26 -28.76 11.60
C GLY A 149 5.63 -28.23 10.22
N VAL A 150 6.49 -27.21 10.13
CA VAL A 150 6.86 -26.55 8.86
C VAL A 150 8.15 -27.13 8.28
N GLU A 151 8.32 -27.01 6.96
CA GLU A 151 9.57 -27.39 6.32
C GLU A 151 10.71 -26.41 6.68
N PRO A 152 11.99 -26.86 6.68
CA PRO A 152 13.14 -25.98 6.84
C PRO A 152 13.16 -24.85 5.81
N PHE A 153 13.68 -23.68 6.21
CA PHE A 153 13.73 -22.51 5.33
C PHE A 153 14.97 -21.66 5.54
N GLN A 154 15.25 -20.80 4.55
CA GLN A 154 16.44 -19.97 4.53
C GLN A 154 16.20 -18.63 5.22
N VAL A 155 17.14 -18.26 6.09
CA VAL A 155 17.19 -16.96 6.77
C VAL A 155 18.58 -16.38 6.66
N PHE A 156 18.71 -15.06 6.86
CA PHE A 156 20.02 -14.46 7.06
C PHE A 156 20.33 -14.44 8.55
N CYS A 157 21.45 -15.04 8.94
CA CYS A 157 21.97 -14.95 10.30
C CYS A 157 23.01 -13.84 10.37
N ASP A 158 22.77 -12.85 11.23
CA ASP A 158 23.81 -11.95 11.70
C ASP A 158 24.46 -12.56 12.96
N MET A 159 25.66 -13.08 12.80
CA MET A 159 26.44 -13.69 13.88
C MET A 159 27.38 -12.70 14.56
N THR A 160 27.41 -11.45 14.10
CA THR A 160 28.47 -10.48 14.41
C THR A 160 28.01 -9.25 15.16
N SER A 161 26.76 -8.80 14.98
CA SER A 161 26.27 -7.58 15.62
C SER A 161 26.04 -7.71 17.13
N ASP A 162 25.76 -8.93 17.60
CA ASP A 162 25.68 -9.27 19.02
C ASP A 162 26.68 -10.39 19.28
N ASN A 163 27.53 -10.29 20.30
CA ASN A 163 28.51 -11.32 20.62
C ASN A 163 27.87 -12.56 21.27
N ASP A 164 26.75 -12.40 21.97
CA ASP A 164 26.16 -13.43 22.82
C ASP A 164 25.09 -14.26 22.10
N THR A 165 24.56 -13.79 20.96
CA THR A 165 23.53 -14.50 20.21
C THR A 165 23.65 -14.28 18.70
N GLY A 166 23.11 -15.22 17.93
CA GLY A 166 22.94 -15.07 16.48
C GLY A 166 21.55 -14.50 16.19
N ILE A 167 21.49 -13.42 15.42
CA ILE A 167 20.24 -12.74 15.09
C ILE A 167 19.69 -13.31 13.80
N THR A 168 18.49 -13.87 13.85
CA THR A 168 17.74 -14.32 12.68
C THR A 168 17.06 -13.12 12.02
N LEU A 169 17.42 -12.81 10.77
CA LEU A 169 16.84 -11.74 9.97
C LEU A 169 15.98 -12.32 8.84
N VAL A 170 14.70 -11.97 8.82
CA VAL A 170 13.77 -12.31 7.72
C VAL A 170 13.40 -11.06 6.94
N GLY A 171 13.82 -11.02 5.68
CA GLY A 171 13.60 -9.87 4.78
C GLY A 171 12.28 -9.92 4.01
N HIS A 172 11.86 -8.77 3.46
CA HIS A 172 10.60 -8.62 2.74
C HIS A 172 10.64 -7.56 1.63
N ASN A 173 9.56 -7.50 0.85
CA ASN A 173 9.38 -6.66 -0.35
C ASN A 173 9.21 -5.14 -0.13
N SER A 174 9.56 -4.60 1.05
CA SER A 174 9.25 -3.21 1.40
C SER A 174 10.19 -2.60 2.43
N GLU A 175 11.47 -2.97 2.37
CA GLU A 175 12.49 -2.50 3.34
C GLU A 175 12.99 -1.06 3.07
N GLU A 176 12.68 -0.50 1.90
CA GLU A 176 13.08 0.86 1.53
C GLU A 176 12.13 1.93 2.10
N ARG A 177 12.58 3.18 2.06
CA ARG A 177 11.74 4.34 2.38
C ARG A 177 10.77 4.64 1.24
N MET A 178 9.48 4.35 1.46
CA MET A 178 8.44 4.41 0.42
C MET A 178 7.59 5.68 0.56
N LEU A 179 7.38 6.39 -0.56
CA LEU A 179 6.50 7.57 -0.62
C LEU A 179 5.02 7.15 -0.62
N VAL A 180 4.21 7.87 0.14
CA VAL A 180 2.74 7.86 0.10
C VAL A 180 2.27 9.28 -0.20
N ASN A 181 1.61 9.46 -1.35
CA ASN A 181 1.12 10.74 -1.82
C ASN A 181 -0.08 10.51 -2.75
N GLY A 182 -1.12 11.34 -2.63
CA GLY A 182 -2.36 11.28 -3.40
C GLY A 182 -3.46 10.41 -2.77
N PHE A 183 -3.34 10.07 -1.48
CA PHE A 183 -4.26 9.16 -0.80
C PHE A 183 -4.97 9.86 0.37
N GLU A 184 -6.14 10.44 0.08
CA GLU A 184 -6.93 11.21 1.06
C GLU A 184 -7.61 10.29 2.08
N THR A 185 -8.41 9.34 1.59
CA THR A 185 -9.24 8.49 2.44
C THR A 185 -8.37 7.60 3.35
N ALA A 186 -8.82 7.40 4.59
CA ALA A 186 -8.15 6.55 5.57
C ALA A 186 -7.85 5.14 5.01
N GLY A 187 -6.57 4.75 5.06
CA GLY A 187 -6.10 3.47 4.53
C GLY A 187 -6.30 3.26 3.02
N SER A 188 -6.47 4.33 2.23
CA SER A 188 -6.63 4.19 0.78
C SER A 188 -5.33 3.83 0.06
N TYR A 189 -4.18 4.07 0.67
CA TYR A 189 -2.94 3.40 0.33
C TYR A 189 -2.80 2.14 1.16
N SER A 190 -2.53 1.00 0.51
CA SER A 190 -2.21 -0.26 1.17
C SER A 190 -0.99 -0.92 0.52
N LYS A 191 -0.13 -1.52 1.35
CA LYS A 191 1.04 -2.29 0.92
C LYS A 191 1.06 -3.64 1.64
N ASP A 192 0.83 -4.71 0.89
CA ASP A 192 1.04 -6.08 1.37
C ASP A 192 2.55 -6.37 1.51
N ILE A 193 2.91 -6.98 2.64
CA ILE A 193 4.28 -7.36 2.98
C ILE A 193 4.46 -8.85 2.69
N SER A 194 5.38 -9.14 1.78
CA SER A 194 5.75 -10.51 1.41
C SER A 194 7.18 -10.78 1.82
N TYR A 195 7.38 -11.77 2.68
CA TYR A 195 8.68 -12.17 3.19
C TYR A 195 9.38 -13.12 2.20
N TYR A 196 10.68 -12.93 2.03
CA TYR A 196 11.46 -13.69 1.07
C TYR A 196 11.89 -15.03 1.65
N GLY A 197 11.64 -16.11 0.92
CA GLY A 197 12.16 -17.44 1.27
C GLY A 197 11.55 -18.07 2.53
N ALA A 198 10.48 -17.49 3.08
CA ALA A 198 9.77 -18.00 4.25
C ALA A 198 8.26 -17.76 4.14
N SER A 199 7.45 -18.77 4.45
CA SER A 199 6.00 -18.65 4.57
C SER A 199 5.61 -17.97 5.90
N MET A 200 4.36 -17.53 6.02
CA MET A 200 3.87 -16.94 7.27
C MET A 200 3.82 -17.98 8.40
N GLU A 201 3.54 -19.24 8.08
CA GLU A 201 3.59 -20.37 9.01
C GLU A 201 5.01 -20.62 9.52
N GLN A 202 6.01 -20.61 8.62
CA GLN A 202 7.43 -20.74 8.97
C GLN A 202 7.91 -19.61 9.87
N ILE A 203 7.51 -18.37 9.55
CA ILE A 203 7.84 -17.22 10.40
C ILE A 203 7.15 -17.31 11.75
N ALA A 204 5.90 -17.80 11.82
CA ALA A 204 5.20 -17.99 13.08
C ALA A 204 5.88 -19.07 13.96
N ALA A 205 6.38 -20.15 13.36
CA ALA A 205 7.18 -21.16 14.04
C ALA A 205 8.48 -20.57 14.60
N LEU A 206 9.22 -19.80 13.78
CA LEU A 206 10.41 -19.07 14.21
C LEU A 206 10.12 -18.12 15.38
N ILE A 207 9.08 -17.31 15.27
CA ILE A 207 8.69 -16.38 16.34
C ILE A 207 8.38 -17.18 17.60
N LYS A 208 7.62 -18.27 17.51
CA LYS A 208 7.27 -19.10 18.67
C LYS A 208 8.52 -19.66 19.36
N ALA A 209 9.45 -20.23 18.61
CA ALA A 209 10.69 -20.80 19.11
C ALA A 209 11.64 -19.73 19.68
N SER A 210 11.69 -18.53 19.09
CA SER A 210 12.66 -17.51 19.49
C SER A 210 12.37 -16.92 20.87
N LYS A 211 13.40 -16.53 21.63
CA LYS A 211 13.21 -15.85 22.93
C LYS A 211 12.55 -14.49 22.76
N SER A 212 12.97 -13.71 21.77
CA SER A 212 12.38 -12.42 21.43
C SER A 212 12.39 -12.17 19.94
N CYS A 213 11.40 -11.43 19.45
CA CYS A 213 11.38 -10.93 18.08
C CYS A 213 10.91 -9.48 18.07
N ARG A 214 11.42 -8.71 17.12
CA ARG A 214 11.05 -7.32 16.91
C ARG A 214 11.07 -6.94 15.44
N GLN A 215 10.31 -5.91 15.08
CA GLN A 215 10.32 -5.35 13.74
C GLN A 215 10.22 -3.83 13.82
N PHE A 216 11.13 -3.13 13.15
CA PHE A 216 11.14 -1.67 13.15
C PHE A 216 10.07 -1.13 12.19
N LEU A 217 9.34 -0.10 12.60
CA LEU A 217 8.42 0.62 11.72
C LEU A 217 8.51 2.12 12.01
N LYS A 218 8.51 2.90 10.92
CA LYS A 218 8.56 4.36 10.93
C LYS A 218 7.55 4.93 9.97
N TYR A 219 6.86 5.98 10.39
CA TYR A 219 6.12 6.88 9.51
C TYR A 219 6.65 8.30 9.68
N GLU A 220 7.06 8.90 8.57
CA GLU A 220 7.37 10.30 8.43
C GLU A 220 6.21 11.00 7.75
N CYS A 221 5.76 12.11 8.29
CA CYS A 221 4.53 12.75 7.88
C CYS A 221 4.74 14.26 7.73
N PHE A 222 4.12 14.82 6.70
CA PHE A 222 4.06 16.25 6.47
C PHE A 222 2.60 16.61 6.16
N SER A 223 1.96 17.32 7.08
CA SER A 223 0.52 17.56 7.04
C SER A 223 -0.28 16.26 6.82
N SER A 224 0.11 15.19 7.50
CA SER A 224 -0.54 13.88 7.44
C SER A 224 -0.57 13.27 8.85
N GLY A 225 -1.71 12.71 9.25
CA GLY A 225 -1.95 12.11 10.56
C GLY A 225 -1.95 10.58 10.55
N ILE A 226 -1.75 9.99 11.73
CA ILE A 226 -2.04 8.56 11.97
C ILE A 226 -3.50 8.43 12.41
N HIS A 227 -3.92 9.30 13.33
CA HIS A 227 -5.28 9.44 13.82
C HIS A 227 -5.82 10.84 13.50
N GLY A 228 -7.14 10.93 13.31
CA GLY A 228 -7.84 12.18 13.15
C GLY A 228 -9.32 12.06 13.53
N ARG A 229 -10.09 13.11 13.26
CA ARG A 229 -11.54 13.11 13.48
C ARG A 229 -12.28 13.65 12.28
N ILE A 230 -13.35 12.96 11.90
CA ILE A 230 -14.32 13.43 10.88
C ILE A 230 -15.69 13.43 11.53
N LEU A 231 -16.35 14.59 11.60
CA LEU A 231 -17.69 14.74 12.20
C LEU A 231 -17.80 14.07 13.58
N ASP A 232 -16.81 14.32 14.45
CA ASP A 232 -16.65 13.74 15.80
C ASP A 232 -16.44 12.22 15.87
N LEU A 233 -16.28 11.53 14.73
CA LEU A 233 -15.87 10.13 14.68
C LEU A 233 -14.35 10.02 14.64
N ASP A 234 -13.82 9.06 15.39
CA ASP A 234 -12.39 8.73 15.40
C ASP A 234 -12.02 8.00 14.09
N VAL A 235 -10.98 8.46 13.43
CA VAL A 235 -10.54 7.91 12.14
C VAL A 235 -9.04 7.57 12.22
N THR A 236 -8.71 6.35 11.81
CA THR A 236 -7.31 5.89 11.72
C THR A 236 -6.87 5.88 10.25
N TYR A 237 -6.08 6.89 9.89
CA TYR A 237 -5.54 7.06 8.54
C TYR A 237 -4.36 6.13 8.26
N ALA A 238 -3.48 5.93 9.25
CA ALA A 238 -2.32 5.06 9.14
C ALA A 238 -2.37 3.92 10.18
N SER A 239 -2.00 2.71 9.76
CA SER A 239 -2.00 1.52 10.61
C SER A 239 -1.16 0.40 10.01
N TRP A 240 -0.81 -0.58 10.82
CA TRP A 240 -0.24 -1.84 10.36
C TRP A 240 -1.18 -3.00 10.73
N GLU A 241 -1.11 -4.09 9.96
CA GLU A 241 -1.87 -5.31 10.22
C GLU A 241 -0.94 -6.42 10.71
N SER A 242 -1.41 -7.18 11.70
CA SER A 242 -0.74 -8.36 12.25
C SER A 242 -0.64 -9.48 11.23
N ARG A 243 0.13 -10.53 11.52
CA ARG A 243 0.19 -11.74 10.68
C ARG A 243 -1.16 -12.43 10.49
N GLN A 244 -2.12 -12.18 11.39
CA GLN A 244 -3.50 -12.69 11.32
C GLN A 244 -4.43 -11.80 10.47
N GLY A 245 -3.94 -10.67 9.96
CA GLY A 245 -4.74 -9.68 9.23
C GLY A 245 -5.56 -8.78 10.15
N GLU A 246 -5.24 -8.72 11.45
CA GLU A 246 -5.90 -7.81 12.37
C GLU A 246 -5.26 -6.42 12.29
N LYS A 247 -6.09 -5.39 12.10
CA LYS A 247 -5.64 -4.01 12.09
C LYS A 247 -5.29 -3.57 13.50
N MET A 248 -4.03 -3.21 13.72
CA MET A 248 -3.52 -2.87 15.04
C MET A 248 -3.86 -1.43 15.42
N ASP A 249 -4.10 -1.21 16.70
CA ASP A 249 -4.58 0.06 17.26
C ASP A 249 -3.47 0.96 17.82
N TYR A 250 -2.22 0.48 17.82
CA TYR A 250 -1.06 1.21 18.33
C TYR A 250 0.02 1.32 17.26
N TRP A 251 0.88 2.34 17.41
CA TRP A 251 2.02 2.54 16.52
C TRP A 251 3.32 1.99 17.13
N ALA A 252 4.32 1.78 16.29
CA ALA A 252 5.60 1.22 16.70
C ALA A 252 6.27 2.03 17.82
N GLY A 253 6.89 1.32 18.76
CA GLY A 253 7.44 1.88 20.00
C GLY A 253 6.43 2.11 21.12
N ALA A 254 5.12 1.93 20.87
CA ALA A 254 4.11 1.92 21.91
C ALA A 254 3.71 0.52 22.35
N SER A 255 3.03 0.42 23.48
CA SER A 255 2.47 -0.82 24.01
C SER A 255 1.23 -1.27 23.21
N PRO A 256 1.03 -2.59 22.99
CA PRO A 256 -0.20 -3.11 22.40
C PRO A 256 -1.45 -2.67 23.15
N GLY A 257 -2.50 -2.24 22.44
CA GLY A 257 -3.74 -1.76 23.05
C GLY A 257 -3.69 -0.32 23.57
N SER A 258 -2.57 0.38 23.41
CA SER A 258 -2.41 1.75 23.94
C SER A 258 -3.20 2.81 23.15
N GLY A 259 -3.57 2.52 21.90
CA GLY A 259 -4.20 3.50 21.02
C GLY A 259 -3.27 4.65 20.59
N LYS A 260 -1.94 4.52 20.77
CA LYS A 260 -0.97 5.62 20.71
C LYS A 260 0.34 5.21 20.02
N CYS A 261 1.23 6.18 19.81
CA CYS A 261 2.64 5.93 19.55
C CYS A 261 3.50 6.13 20.82
N ALA A 262 4.80 5.86 20.71
CA ALA A 262 5.78 6.04 21.78
C ALA A 262 5.71 7.44 22.46
N CYS A 263 5.63 8.53 21.69
CA CYS A 263 5.55 9.87 22.26
C CYS A 263 4.22 10.14 22.96
N GLY A 264 3.13 9.50 22.52
CA GLY A 264 1.80 9.66 23.11
C GLY A 264 1.66 8.94 24.44
N GLU A 265 2.38 7.83 24.61
CA GLU A 265 2.49 7.12 25.89
C GLU A 265 3.37 7.88 26.88
N THR A 266 4.51 8.39 26.41
CA THR A 266 5.49 9.10 27.25
C THR A 266 5.15 10.57 27.48
N GLY A 267 4.17 11.12 26.75
CA GLY A 267 3.79 12.53 26.82
C GLY A 267 4.82 13.48 26.21
N THR A 268 5.72 12.99 25.35
CA THR A 268 6.83 13.75 24.76
C THR A 268 6.57 14.17 23.31
N CYS A 269 5.33 14.07 22.81
CA CYS A 269 4.98 14.56 21.48
C CYS A 269 5.20 16.07 21.36
N ALA A 270 5.38 16.55 20.13
CA ALA A 270 5.77 17.94 19.90
C ALA A 270 4.71 19.00 20.28
N LYS A 271 3.44 18.59 20.42
CA LYS A 271 2.37 19.41 21.01
C LYS A 271 1.73 18.62 22.15
N ALA A 272 1.04 19.33 23.04
CA ALA A 272 0.28 18.70 24.12
C ALA A 272 -0.95 17.95 23.56
N ASN A 273 -1.19 16.73 24.08
CA ASN A 273 -2.37 15.89 23.86
C ASN A 273 -2.58 15.12 22.52
N PRO A 274 -1.72 15.12 21.49
CA PRO A 274 -1.92 14.21 20.37
C PRO A 274 -1.59 12.76 20.79
N ARG A 275 -2.23 11.77 20.16
CA ARG A 275 -1.93 10.35 20.38
C ARG A 275 -0.60 9.96 19.74
N CYS A 276 -0.28 10.61 18.62
CA CYS A 276 0.99 10.45 17.93
C CYS A 276 1.64 11.79 17.54
N ASN A 277 2.94 11.81 17.26
CA ASN A 277 3.62 13.03 16.83
C ASN A 277 3.10 13.50 15.47
N CYS A 278 2.77 12.58 14.56
CA CYS A 278 2.15 12.84 13.27
C CYS A 278 0.74 13.41 13.37
N ASP A 279 0.01 13.11 14.44
CA ASP A 279 -1.35 13.64 14.65
C ASP A 279 -1.35 15.15 14.96
N VAL A 280 -0.18 15.75 15.13
CA VAL A 280 -0.03 17.22 15.11
C VAL A 280 -0.48 17.82 13.78
N ASN A 281 -0.37 17.04 12.69
CA ASN A 281 -0.86 17.33 11.35
C ASN A 281 -0.59 18.78 10.92
N ASP A 282 0.69 19.17 10.90
CA ASP A 282 1.12 20.50 10.48
C ASP A 282 2.11 20.43 9.31
N LYS A 283 2.37 21.58 8.68
CA LYS A 283 3.29 21.72 7.53
C LYS A 283 4.77 21.64 7.96
N ARG A 284 5.10 20.69 8.82
CA ARG A 284 6.45 20.35 9.26
C ARG A 284 6.61 18.84 9.19
N TRP A 285 7.78 18.39 8.76
CA TRP A 285 8.12 16.98 8.83
C TRP A 285 8.18 16.52 10.28
N ARG A 286 7.43 15.47 10.56
CA ARG A 286 7.41 14.77 11.84
C ARG A 286 7.59 13.29 11.59
N ALA A 287 7.85 12.55 12.65
CA ALA A 287 7.94 11.10 12.57
C ALA A 287 7.44 10.46 13.86
N ASP A 288 6.89 9.27 13.69
CA ASP A 288 6.65 8.28 14.74
C ASP A 288 7.33 6.98 14.33
N GLU A 289 8.20 6.46 15.20
CA GLU A 289 9.02 5.30 14.91
C GLU A 289 9.28 4.48 16.17
N GLY A 290 9.61 3.21 15.96
CA GLY A 290 10.04 2.33 17.03
C GLY A 290 10.02 0.87 16.61
N TYR A 291 10.23 0.00 17.59
CA TYR A 291 10.11 -1.43 17.40
C TYR A 291 8.72 -1.90 17.83
N LEU A 292 8.12 -2.74 17.00
CA LEU A 292 7.05 -3.66 17.36
C LEU A 292 7.71 -4.88 18.00
N THR A 293 7.28 -5.29 19.19
CA THR A 293 7.92 -6.38 19.95
C THR A 293 6.94 -7.46 20.41
N ASP A 294 5.66 -7.31 20.13
CA ASP A 294 4.65 -8.29 20.51
C ASP A 294 4.68 -9.49 19.55
N LYS A 295 5.25 -10.59 20.03
CA LYS A 295 5.32 -11.86 19.32
C LYS A 295 3.95 -12.41 18.92
N ALA A 296 2.88 -12.06 19.63
CA ALA A 296 1.53 -12.55 19.33
C ALA A 296 0.98 -11.97 18.02
N THR A 297 1.47 -10.81 17.59
CA THR A 297 0.95 -10.06 16.43
C THR A 297 1.96 -9.89 15.30
N LEU A 298 3.26 -9.98 15.59
CA LEU A 298 4.32 -9.99 14.57
C LEU A 298 4.26 -11.21 13.62
N PRO A 299 4.82 -11.12 12.40
CA PRO A 299 5.35 -9.90 11.79
C PRO A 299 4.25 -9.03 11.17
N VAL A 300 4.60 -7.84 10.69
CA VAL A 300 3.69 -6.99 9.92
C VAL A 300 3.33 -7.67 8.60
N SER A 301 2.03 -7.78 8.28
CA SER A 301 1.52 -8.37 7.03
C SER A 301 1.06 -7.33 6.02
N ARG A 302 0.59 -6.16 6.48
CA ARG A 302 0.17 -5.04 5.64
C ARG A 302 0.42 -3.71 6.33
N LEU A 303 0.73 -2.69 5.54
CA LEU A 303 0.74 -1.29 5.96
C LEU A 303 -0.35 -0.53 5.23
N ASN A 304 -1.07 0.32 5.95
CA ASN A 304 -2.13 1.17 5.40
C ASN A 304 -1.86 2.63 5.75
N PHE A 305 -2.09 3.53 4.81
CA PHE A 305 -1.90 4.97 4.97
C PHE A 305 -3.01 5.77 4.27
N GLY A 306 -3.21 7.02 4.70
CA GLY A 306 -4.17 7.99 4.18
C GLY A 306 -3.78 9.40 4.63
N ASP A 307 -4.68 10.38 4.51
CA ASP A 307 -4.38 11.79 4.86
C ASP A 307 -3.16 12.33 4.10
N THR A 308 -3.09 12.04 2.81
CA THR A 308 -2.03 12.50 1.90
C THR A 308 -2.62 12.99 0.57
N GLY A 309 -3.85 13.51 0.58
CA GLY A 309 -4.60 13.84 -0.63
C GLY A 309 -4.46 15.28 -1.09
N HIS A 310 -4.19 16.22 -0.19
CA HIS A 310 -4.02 17.62 -0.54
C HIS A 310 -2.61 17.92 -1.09
N GLU A 311 -2.46 19.04 -1.82
CA GLU A 311 -1.23 19.39 -2.56
C GLU A 311 0.05 19.51 -1.71
N TRP A 312 -0.11 19.72 -0.40
CA TRP A 312 0.98 19.87 0.55
C TRP A 312 1.10 18.68 1.48
N GLU A 313 0.35 17.60 1.28
CA GLU A 313 0.36 16.43 2.16
C GLU A 313 1.17 15.31 1.55
N GLN A 314 1.96 14.65 2.38
CA GLN A 314 2.74 13.49 1.96
C GLN A 314 3.26 12.76 3.19
N GLY A 315 3.45 11.46 3.02
CA GLY A 315 4.06 10.59 4.01
C GLY A 315 5.15 9.74 3.41
N TYR A 316 6.05 9.27 4.25
CA TYR A 316 6.96 8.19 3.93
C TYR A 316 6.92 7.14 5.03
N TYR A 317 6.97 5.87 4.66
CA TYR A 317 7.13 4.81 5.64
C TYR A 317 8.39 4.01 5.39
N THR A 318 8.86 3.34 6.45
CA THR A 318 9.97 2.40 6.39
C THR A 318 9.67 1.25 7.34
N LEU A 319 9.73 0.03 6.84
CA LEU A 319 9.55 -1.20 7.61
C LEU A 319 10.85 -1.97 7.58
N GLY A 320 11.39 -2.29 8.76
CA GLY A 320 12.60 -3.10 8.88
C GLY A 320 12.31 -4.59 8.76
N LYS A 321 13.38 -5.38 8.59
CA LYS A 321 13.35 -6.83 8.66
C LYS A 321 12.75 -7.30 9.98
N LEU A 322 12.15 -8.48 9.99
CA LEU A 322 11.86 -9.17 11.24
C LEU A 322 13.19 -9.66 11.83
N GLU A 323 13.49 -9.25 13.06
CA GLU A 323 14.68 -9.64 13.81
C GLU A 323 14.25 -10.56 14.97
N CYS A 324 14.77 -11.78 15.02
CA CYS A 324 14.52 -12.72 16.12
C CYS A 324 15.83 -13.17 16.76
N THR A 325 15.84 -13.31 18.09
CA THR A 325 17.02 -13.69 18.87
C THR A 325 16.66 -14.70 19.96
N GLY A 326 17.66 -15.52 20.33
CA GLY A 326 17.48 -16.66 21.24
C GLY A 326 16.56 -17.74 20.66
N TYR A 327 16.47 -18.86 21.37
CA TYR A 327 15.67 -20.03 21.04
C TYR A 327 15.31 -20.79 22.33
#